data_AF-A0A4Z1IBX4-F1
#
_entry.id   AF-A0A4Z1IBX4-F1
#
_cell.length_a   1.000
_cell.length_b   1.000
_cell.length_c   1.000
_cell.angle_alpha   90.00
_cell.angle_beta   90.00
_cell.angle_gamma   90.00
#
_symmetry.space_group_name_H-M   'P 1'
#
loop_
_entity.id
_entity.type
_entity.pdbx_description
1 polymer ?
#
loop_
_entity_poly.entity_id
_entity_poly.type
_entity_poly.pdbx_seq_one_letter_code
_entity_poly.pdbx_strand_id
1 'polypeptide(L)'
;MISTLVGRSGQVYKPVRVIYKHPNKDPEFNIHLASGLLPARYLSIHKSSKRFVKVRQIRHHVDEDKENRVLVYDYATSNVLEMINNCPPLPLQARKTILKEVGLALKDMHARNWLHLDVKPDNVFIDWFVNMETKFCLEKMQLGDLDCALKLISTHLLNHKIGNVMWQSPEGQLGRGMGKHSEVFSFGLLCLFVLTGVESFHPDFESIPIEPERVILHKLLSNFGPLPDALLKHVDGEKAGELLKDFWKTIEKDEERAEGYEPFEQLTEADYPNLNEDAERLIHRMTNLDPGKRAEMVDIMTDPYRDGVGSKGIFGTEECFEDDAN
;
A
#
# COMPACT_ATOMS: atom_id res chain seq x y z
N MET A 1 -17.12 18.77 -18.40
CA MET A 1 -17.78 19.17 -17.13
C MET A 1 -18.75 18.05 -16.81
N ILE A 2 -18.50 17.25 -15.76
CA ILE A 2 -19.41 16.14 -15.43
C ILE A 2 -20.77 16.75 -15.08
N SER A 3 -21.80 16.40 -15.85
CA SER A 3 -23.18 16.80 -15.59
C SER A 3 -23.67 16.19 -14.28
N THR A 4 -24.81 16.65 -13.80
CA THR A 4 -25.50 15.97 -12.68
C THR A 4 -25.63 14.48 -13.01
N LEU A 5 -25.14 13.63 -12.11
CA LEU A 5 -25.08 12.18 -12.29
C LEU A 5 -26.22 11.51 -11.54
N VAL A 6 -26.86 10.53 -12.14
CA VAL A 6 -27.90 9.72 -11.49
C VAL A 6 -27.33 8.33 -11.31
N GLY A 7 -27.05 7.96 -10.07
CA GLY A 7 -26.56 6.62 -9.78
C GLY A 7 -27.66 5.57 -9.96
N ARG A 8 -27.25 4.31 -10.00
CA ARG A 8 -28.14 3.15 -10.14
C ARG A 8 -29.17 3.06 -9.02
N SER A 9 -28.90 3.64 -7.85
CA SER A 9 -29.88 3.76 -6.76
C SER A 9 -31.02 4.76 -7.05
N GLY A 10 -30.92 5.56 -8.11
CA GLY A 10 -31.78 6.71 -8.38
C GLY A 10 -31.35 7.98 -7.63
N GLN A 11 -30.31 7.92 -6.79
CA GLN A 11 -29.76 9.08 -6.12
C GLN A 11 -29.05 10.01 -7.13
N VAL A 12 -29.25 11.31 -6.93
CA VAL A 12 -28.68 12.36 -7.77
C VAL A 12 -27.43 12.92 -7.10
N TYR A 13 -26.31 12.90 -7.82
CA TYR A 13 -25.02 13.42 -7.37
C TYR A 13 -24.65 14.66 -8.18
N LYS A 14 -24.46 15.78 -7.50
CA LYS A 14 -24.05 17.04 -8.13
C LYS A 14 -22.58 17.32 -7.81
N PRO A 15 -21.67 17.29 -8.80
CA PRO A 15 -20.27 17.64 -8.59
C PRO A 15 -20.13 19.04 -7.97
N VAL A 16 -19.35 19.15 -6.90
CA VAL A 16 -19.08 20.37 -6.14
C VAL A 16 -17.71 20.93 -6.51
N ARG A 17 -16.65 20.10 -6.42
CA ARG A 17 -15.27 20.48 -6.77
C ARG A 17 -14.45 19.28 -7.22
N VAL A 18 -13.40 19.54 -7.99
CA VAL A 18 -12.36 18.53 -8.29
C VAL A 18 -11.48 18.38 -7.06
N ILE A 19 -11.30 17.13 -6.59
CA ILE A 19 -10.40 16.81 -5.47
C ILE A 19 -9.13 16.12 -5.92
N TYR A 20 -9.14 15.50 -7.10
CA TYR A 20 -7.94 14.97 -7.73
C TYR A 20 -7.99 15.21 -9.24
N LYS A 21 -6.89 15.76 -9.78
CA LYS A 21 -6.73 15.97 -11.22
C LYS A 21 -6.00 14.77 -11.81
N HIS A 22 -6.50 14.25 -12.92
CA HIS A 22 -5.83 13.13 -13.59
C HIS A 22 -4.39 13.53 -13.99
N PRO A 23 -3.38 12.66 -13.82
CA PRO A 23 -1.98 12.99 -14.12
C PRO A 23 -1.75 13.48 -15.55
N ASN A 24 -2.47 12.92 -16.52
CA ASN A 24 -2.41 13.35 -17.93
C ASN A 24 -3.21 14.62 -18.23
N LYS A 25 -3.71 15.32 -17.20
CA LYS A 25 -4.53 16.53 -17.28
C LYS A 25 -5.81 16.39 -18.10
N ASP A 26 -6.25 15.15 -18.34
CA ASP A 26 -7.53 14.87 -18.97
C ASP A 26 -8.66 15.12 -17.96
N PRO A 27 -9.50 16.16 -18.18
CA PRO A 27 -10.54 16.53 -17.24
C PRO A 27 -11.67 15.50 -17.17
N GLU A 28 -11.77 14.58 -18.13
CA GLU A 28 -12.73 13.48 -18.08
C GLU A 28 -12.46 12.61 -16.86
N PHE A 29 -11.20 12.22 -16.61
CA PHE A 29 -10.83 11.29 -15.52
C PHE A 29 -10.54 11.96 -14.18
N ASN A 30 -10.94 13.22 -14.01
CA ASN A 30 -10.83 13.88 -12.71
C ASN A 30 -11.74 13.21 -11.67
N ILE A 31 -11.30 13.24 -10.42
CA ILE A 31 -12.11 12.78 -9.30
C ILE A 31 -12.80 13.98 -8.68
N HIS A 32 -14.13 13.88 -8.55
CA HIS A 32 -14.97 14.99 -8.08
C HIS A 32 -15.60 14.68 -6.75
N LEU A 33 -15.55 15.64 -5.82
CA LEU A 33 -16.45 15.66 -4.67
C LEU A 33 -17.84 16.07 -5.17
N ALA A 34 -18.88 15.40 -4.71
CA ALA A 34 -20.27 15.61 -5.06
C ALA A 34 -21.16 15.72 -3.82
N SER A 35 -22.23 16.50 -3.95
CA SER A 35 -23.27 16.63 -2.92
C SER A 35 -24.35 15.55 -3.07
N GLY A 36 -24.82 15.01 -1.93
CA GLY A 36 -25.84 13.96 -1.80
C GLY A 36 -26.41 13.90 -0.37
N LEU A 37 -27.45 13.09 -0.12
CA LEU A 37 -28.05 12.89 1.22
C LEU A 37 -27.05 12.14 2.14
N LEU A 38 -26.18 12.92 2.83
CA LEU A 38 -25.24 12.55 3.91
C LEU A 38 -24.16 11.48 3.60
N PRO A 39 -22.92 11.62 4.12
CA PRO A 39 -22.04 12.80 4.00
C PRO A 39 -21.57 12.97 2.53
N ALA A 40 -20.65 13.91 2.27
CA ALA A 40 -20.14 14.16 0.92
C ALA A 40 -19.66 12.85 0.26
N ARG A 41 -19.93 12.69 -1.04
CA ARG A 41 -19.49 11.52 -1.81
C ARG A 41 -18.53 11.95 -2.90
N TYR A 42 -17.71 11.05 -3.39
CA TYR A 42 -16.90 11.37 -4.55
C TYR A 42 -17.15 10.40 -5.70
N LEU A 43 -16.98 10.94 -6.91
CA LEU A 43 -17.19 10.29 -8.17
C LEU A 43 -15.83 9.97 -8.78
N SER A 44 -15.61 8.71 -9.09
CA SER A 44 -14.41 8.25 -9.79
C SER A 44 -14.80 7.49 -11.04
N ILE A 45 -14.17 7.80 -12.17
CA ILE A 45 -14.40 7.09 -13.43
C ILE A 45 -13.51 5.87 -13.46
N HIS A 46 -14.12 4.68 -13.52
CA HIS A 46 -13.41 3.40 -13.56
C HIS A 46 -14.03 2.49 -14.61
N LYS A 47 -13.19 1.67 -15.23
CA LYS A 47 -13.62 0.78 -16.32
C LYS A 47 -14.11 -0.60 -15.86
N SER A 48 -13.94 -0.99 -14.59
CA SER A 48 -14.43 -2.28 -14.10
C SER A 48 -14.89 -2.25 -12.64
N SER A 49 -16.14 -2.67 -12.38
CA SER A 49 -16.61 -2.96 -11.03
C SER A 49 -16.39 -4.43 -10.70
N LYS A 50 -15.27 -4.73 -10.03
CA LYS A 50 -15.00 -6.08 -9.53
C LYS A 50 -15.89 -6.34 -8.30
N ARG A 51 -16.69 -7.40 -8.36
CA ARG A 51 -17.54 -7.82 -7.22
C ARG A 51 -16.70 -8.62 -6.24
N PHE A 52 -16.21 -7.93 -5.22
CA PHE A 52 -15.63 -8.55 -4.03
C PHE A 52 -16.73 -8.89 -3.02
N VAL A 53 -16.45 -9.84 -2.13
CA VAL A 53 -17.28 -10.01 -0.93
C VAL A 53 -17.12 -8.75 -0.10
N LYS A 54 -18.25 -8.18 0.35
CA LYS A 54 -18.24 -6.99 1.19
C LYS A 54 -17.49 -7.30 2.49
N VAL A 55 -16.25 -6.84 2.55
CA VAL A 55 -15.44 -6.86 3.76
C VAL A 55 -15.17 -5.43 4.14
N ARG A 56 -15.26 -5.16 5.43
CA ARG A 56 -15.24 -3.80 5.98
C ARG A 56 -13.96 -3.04 5.60
N GLN A 57 -12.82 -3.74 5.64
CA GLN A 57 -11.50 -3.19 5.38
C GLN A 57 -11.24 -2.90 3.91
N ILE A 58 -12.09 -3.35 2.98
CA ILE A 58 -11.98 -3.03 1.57
C ILE A 58 -12.98 -1.93 1.23
N ARG A 59 -12.52 -0.92 0.48
CA ARG A 59 -13.37 0.17 0.02
C ARG A 59 -14.25 -0.32 -1.12
N HIS A 60 -15.55 -0.15 -0.97
CA HIS A 60 -16.54 -0.48 -2.00
C HIS A 60 -17.26 0.78 -2.46
N HIS A 61 -17.60 0.84 -3.74
CA HIS A 61 -18.52 1.86 -4.24
C HIS A 61 -19.91 1.63 -3.61
N VAL A 62 -20.56 2.73 -3.27
CA VAL A 62 -21.89 2.79 -2.68
C VAL A 62 -22.97 2.96 -3.74
N ASP A 63 -22.61 3.46 -4.92
CA ASP A 63 -23.46 3.55 -6.11
C ASP A 63 -22.60 3.52 -7.38
N GLU A 64 -23.23 3.37 -8.54
CA GLU A 64 -22.57 3.35 -9.85
C GLU A 64 -23.47 4.00 -10.91
N ASP A 65 -22.88 4.69 -11.88
CA ASP A 65 -23.50 5.02 -13.16
C ASP A 65 -22.76 4.24 -14.24
N LYS A 66 -23.42 3.19 -14.75
CA LYS A 66 -22.81 2.29 -15.74
C LYS A 66 -22.68 2.91 -17.11
N GLU A 67 -23.58 3.80 -17.47
CA GLU A 67 -23.58 4.44 -18.79
C GLU A 67 -22.37 5.36 -18.90
N ASN A 68 -22.13 6.16 -17.86
CA ASN A 68 -21.01 7.09 -17.78
C ASN A 68 -19.75 6.47 -17.15
N ARG A 69 -19.77 5.18 -16.78
CA ARG A 69 -18.66 4.44 -16.16
C ARG A 69 -18.11 5.12 -14.90
N VAL A 70 -19.02 5.63 -14.07
CA VAL A 70 -18.68 6.30 -12.81
C VAL A 70 -19.02 5.40 -11.64
N LEU A 71 -18.09 5.30 -10.70
CA LEU A 71 -18.29 4.70 -9.39
C LEU A 71 -18.40 5.80 -8.35
N VAL A 72 -19.38 5.66 -7.47
CA VAL A 72 -19.64 6.59 -6.37
C VAL A 72 -19.19 5.95 -5.07
N TYR A 73 -18.41 6.66 -4.29
CA TYR A 73 -17.86 6.18 -3.03
C TYR A 73 -18.18 7.17 -1.91
N ASP A 74 -18.25 6.67 -0.68
CA ASP A 74 -18.22 7.54 0.50
C ASP A 74 -16.88 8.26 0.53
N TYR A 75 -16.92 9.56 0.80
CA TYR A 75 -15.72 10.38 0.94
C TYR A 75 -14.91 9.92 2.15
N ALA A 76 -13.60 9.81 1.96
CA ALA A 76 -12.65 9.59 3.05
C ALA A 76 -11.94 10.92 3.33
N THR A 77 -11.70 11.26 4.59
CA THR A 77 -11.11 12.56 4.94
C THR A 77 -9.66 12.69 4.48
N SER A 78 -8.91 11.58 4.44
CA SER A 78 -7.53 11.55 3.95
C SER A 78 -7.10 10.13 3.50
N ASN A 79 -5.82 9.98 3.16
CA ASN A 79 -5.13 8.71 2.98
C ASN A 79 -3.84 8.70 3.81
N VAL A 80 -3.23 7.53 3.99
CA VAL A 80 -2.05 7.38 4.85
C VAL A 80 -0.83 8.16 4.37
N LEU A 81 -0.63 8.34 3.05
CA LEU A 81 0.46 9.17 2.52
C LEU A 81 0.29 10.63 2.96
N GLU A 82 -0.87 11.21 2.67
CA GLU A 82 -1.18 12.60 2.99
C GLU A 82 -1.14 12.84 4.49
N MET A 83 -1.65 11.90 5.27
CA MET A 83 -1.67 11.92 6.72
C MET A 83 -0.25 12.01 7.29
N ILE A 84 0.63 11.09 6.91
CA ILE A 84 2.00 11.03 7.43
C ILE A 84 2.82 12.24 6.98
N ASN A 85 2.59 12.74 5.76
CA ASN A 85 3.37 13.86 5.20
C ASN A 85 2.93 15.24 5.71
N ASN A 86 1.65 15.42 6.11
CA ASN A 86 1.10 16.76 6.36
C ASN A 86 0.53 17.00 7.77
N CYS A 87 0.38 15.96 8.60
CA CYS A 87 -0.28 16.06 9.91
C CYS A 87 0.72 15.90 11.08
N PRO A 88 0.33 16.28 12.32
CA PRO A 88 1.13 15.99 13.52
C PRO A 88 1.50 14.50 13.62
N PRO A 89 2.58 14.16 14.34
CA PRO A 89 3.07 12.78 14.45
C PRO A 89 1.94 11.82 14.82
N LEU A 90 1.68 10.83 13.98
CA LEU A 90 0.66 9.82 14.32
C LEU A 90 1.16 8.98 15.50
N PRO A 91 0.35 8.77 16.53
CA PRO A 91 0.68 7.85 17.62
C PRO A 91 1.03 6.45 17.09
N LEU A 92 2.00 5.79 17.72
CA LEU A 92 2.41 4.44 17.33
C LEU A 92 1.22 3.46 17.31
N GLN A 93 0.33 3.55 18.30
CA GLN A 93 -0.86 2.70 18.34
C GLN A 93 -1.81 2.94 17.16
N ALA A 94 -1.94 4.19 16.69
CA ALA A 94 -2.72 4.50 15.49
C ALA A 94 -2.06 3.88 14.24
N ARG A 95 -0.72 4.01 14.10
CA ARG A 95 0.06 3.39 13.02
C ARG A 95 -0.13 1.86 13.00
N LYS A 96 0.04 1.21 14.15
CA LYS A 96 -0.16 -0.25 14.30
C LYS A 96 -1.60 -0.67 13.98
N THR A 97 -2.60 0.13 14.37
CA THR A 97 -4.01 -0.12 14.06
C THR A 97 -4.30 -0.04 12.56
N ILE A 98 -3.77 0.99 11.88
CA ILE A 98 -3.87 1.12 10.42
C ILE A 98 -3.27 -0.11 9.72
N LEU A 99 -2.03 -0.50 10.09
CA LEU A 99 -1.35 -1.66 9.52
C LEU A 99 -2.06 -2.98 9.84
N LYS A 100 -2.70 -3.09 11.00
CA LYS A 100 -3.54 -4.23 11.36
C LYS A 100 -4.73 -4.36 10.42
N GLU A 101 -5.45 -3.29 10.20
CA GLU A 101 -6.65 -3.32 9.36
C GLU A 101 -6.29 -3.57 7.88
N VAL A 102 -5.18 -3.02 7.37
CA VAL A 102 -4.69 -3.32 6.00
C VAL A 102 -4.34 -4.79 5.89
N GLY A 103 -3.58 -5.32 6.86
CA GLY A 103 -3.21 -6.73 6.86
C GLY A 103 -4.41 -7.68 6.96
N LEU A 104 -5.47 -7.31 7.71
CA LEU A 104 -6.72 -8.06 7.74
C LEU A 104 -7.43 -8.07 6.37
N ALA A 105 -7.41 -6.94 5.66
CA ALA A 105 -7.93 -6.84 4.29
C ALA A 105 -7.20 -7.81 3.34
N LEU A 106 -5.86 -7.76 3.34
CA LEU A 106 -5.02 -8.61 2.50
C LEU A 106 -5.14 -10.09 2.88
N LYS A 107 -5.26 -10.41 4.17
CA LYS A 107 -5.50 -11.79 4.63
C LYS A 107 -6.82 -12.34 4.05
N ASP A 108 -7.90 -11.58 4.08
CA ASP A 108 -9.19 -12.01 3.50
C ASP A 108 -9.11 -12.13 1.97
N MET A 109 -8.46 -11.19 1.29
CA MET A 109 -8.22 -11.27 -0.16
C MET A 109 -7.43 -12.53 -0.52
N HIS A 110 -6.31 -12.78 0.15
CA HIS A 110 -5.46 -13.95 -0.06
C HIS A 110 -6.19 -15.26 0.23
N ALA A 111 -7.04 -15.33 1.27
CA ALA A 111 -7.85 -16.50 1.58
C ALA A 111 -8.84 -16.85 0.45
N ARG A 112 -9.24 -15.86 -0.36
CA ARG A 112 -10.13 -16.01 -1.51
C ARG A 112 -9.41 -16.04 -2.85
N ASN A 113 -8.07 -16.15 -2.83
CA ASN A 113 -7.18 -16.08 -3.99
C ASN A 113 -7.31 -14.79 -4.80
N TRP A 114 -7.62 -13.68 -4.16
CA TRP A 114 -7.49 -12.35 -4.73
C TRP A 114 -6.16 -11.72 -4.30
N LEU A 115 -5.57 -10.97 -5.22
CA LEU A 115 -4.45 -10.06 -4.98
C LEU A 115 -4.92 -8.63 -5.24
N HIS A 116 -4.46 -7.68 -4.44
CA HIS A 116 -4.65 -6.25 -4.65
C HIS A 116 -3.71 -5.71 -5.74
N LEU A 117 -2.44 -6.11 -5.71
CA LEU A 117 -1.34 -5.76 -6.63
C LEU A 117 -0.89 -4.30 -6.64
N ASP A 118 -1.60 -3.41 -5.94
CA ASP A 118 -1.21 -2.00 -5.79
C ASP A 118 -1.32 -1.51 -4.33
N VAL A 119 -0.75 -2.28 -3.41
CA VAL A 119 -0.72 -1.92 -1.97
C VAL A 119 0.28 -0.78 -1.77
N LYS A 120 -0.22 0.42 -1.43
CA LYS A 120 0.57 1.63 -1.21
C LYS A 120 -0.14 2.61 -0.28
N PRO A 121 0.55 3.57 0.36
CA PRO A 121 -0.05 4.48 1.33
C PRO A 121 -1.24 5.30 0.80
N ASP A 122 -1.19 5.73 -0.46
CA ASP A 122 -2.26 6.51 -1.11
C ASP A 122 -3.58 5.74 -1.25
N ASN A 123 -3.48 4.40 -1.30
CA ASN A 123 -4.62 3.50 -1.44
C ASN A 123 -5.19 3.07 -0.08
N VAL A 124 -4.58 3.50 1.02
CA VAL A 124 -5.06 3.26 2.39
C VAL A 124 -5.82 4.50 2.84
N PHE A 125 -7.15 4.47 2.69
CA PHE A 125 -8.03 5.58 3.04
C PHE A 125 -8.38 5.56 4.52
N ILE A 126 -8.39 6.73 5.14
CA ILE A 126 -8.69 6.89 6.57
C ILE A 126 -9.68 8.02 6.81
N ASP A 127 -10.53 7.81 7.82
CA ASP A 127 -11.33 8.84 8.45
C ASP A 127 -10.85 9.02 9.89
N TRP A 128 -10.63 10.27 10.28
CA TRP A 128 -10.02 10.64 11.55
C TRP A 128 -10.40 12.06 11.97
N PHE A 129 -10.23 12.35 13.25
CA PHE A 129 -10.34 13.69 13.81
C PHE A 129 -9.46 13.81 15.08
N VAL A 130 -9.32 15.05 15.58
CA VAL A 130 -8.73 15.29 16.92
C VAL A 130 -9.85 15.67 17.86
N ASN A 131 -9.98 14.95 18.98
CA ASN A 131 -11.04 15.21 19.94
C ASN A 131 -10.72 16.46 20.81
N MET A 132 -11.66 16.81 21.71
CA MET A 132 -11.49 17.95 22.63
C MET A 132 -10.32 17.80 23.61
N GLU A 133 -9.85 16.58 23.84
CA GLU A 133 -8.67 16.26 24.66
C GLU A 133 -7.38 16.23 23.83
N THR A 134 -7.39 16.75 22.61
CA THR A 134 -6.26 16.77 21.67
C THR A 134 -5.75 15.39 21.25
N LYS A 135 -6.55 14.33 21.46
CA LYS A 135 -6.19 12.95 21.07
C LYS A 135 -6.55 12.70 19.62
N PHE A 136 -5.64 12.04 18.89
CA PHE A 136 -5.92 11.54 17.54
C PHE A 136 -6.93 10.41 17.61
N CYS A 137 -8.04 10.52 16.90
CA CYS A 137 -9.07 9.50 16.85
C CYS A 137 -9.22 8.97 15.43
N LEU A 138 -9.03 7.65 15.26
CA LEU A 138 -9.25 6.96 14.00
C LEU A 138 -10.67 6.40 13.98
N GLU A 139 -11.47 6.81 13.01
CA GLU A 139 -12.86 6.35 12.86
C GLU A 139 -12.95 5.15 11.94
N LYS A 140 -12.16 5.16 10.87
CA LYS A 140 -12.27 4.18 9.80
C LYS A 140 -10.97 4.06 9.01
N MET A 141 -10.67 2.85 8.58
CA MET A 141 -9.63 2.55 7.59
C MET A 141 -10.22 1.63 6.52
N GLN A 142 -9.98 1.95 5.24
CA GLN A 142 -10.27 1.06 4.12
C GLN A 142 -9.14 1.06 3.08
N LEU A 143 -8.70 -0.13 2.68
CA LEU A 143 -7.88 -0.33 1.50
C LEU A 143 -8.76 -0.21 0.24
N GLY A 144 -8.45 0.77 -0.61
CA GLY A 144 -9.17 1.05 -1.85
C GLY A 144 -8.29 0.89 -3.09
N ASP A 145 -8.82 1.34 -4.23
CA ASP A 145 -8.21 1.20 -5.56
C ASP A 145 -7.98 -0.27 -5.99
N LEU A 146 -9.08 -0.91 -6.39
CA LEU A 146 -9.10 -2.32 -6.82
C LEU A 146 -8.87 -2.48 -8.33
N ASP A 147 -8.38 -1.45 -9.03
CA ASP A 147 -8.21 -1.50 -10.49
C ASP A 147 -7.15 -2.51 -10.90
N CYS A 148 -6.07 -2.63 -10.12
CA CYS A 148 -5.05 -3.65 -10.32
C CYS A 148 -5.44 -5.03 -9.80
N ALA A 149 -6.48 -5.15 -8.96
CA ALA A 149 -6.75 -6.38 -8.23
C ALA A 149 -7.12 -7.58 -9.13
N LEU A 150 -6.52 -8.74 -8.94
CA LEU A 150 -6.76 -9.92 -9.79
C LEU A 150 -7.07 -11.15 -8.95
N LYS A 151 -7.92 -12.03 -9.49
CA LYS A 151 -8.16 -13.34 -8.89
C LYS A 151 -7.18 -14.33 -9.50
N LEU A 152 -6.33 -14.92 -8.67
CA LEU A 152 -5.48 -16.03 -9.07
C LEU A 152 -6.35 -17.24 -9.41
N ILE A 153 -6.08 -17.84 -10.57
CA ILE A 153 -6.69 -19.09 -10.99
C ILE A 153 -5.68 -20.19 -10.71
N SER A 154 -5.96 -21.05 -9.73
CA SER A 154 -5.00 -22.06 -9.25
C SER A 154 -3.73 -21.41 -8.69
N THR A 155 -2.58 -22.06 -8.86
CA THR A 155 -1.25 -21.62 -8.40
C THR A 155 -0.48 -20.83 -9.47
N HIS A 156 -1.14 -20.34 -10.52
CA HIS A 156 -0.46 -19.61 -11.59
C HIS A 156 0.08 -18.28 -11.08
N LEU A 157 1.38 -18.06 -11.29
CA LEU A 157 2.04 -16.79 -11.03
C LEU A 157 1.83 -15.82 -12.19
N LEU A 158 1.85 -14.53 -11.89
CA LEU A 158 1.63 -13.46 -12.85
C LEU A 158 2.97 -13.02 -13.45
N ASN A 159 3.04 -12.99 -14.77
CA ASN A 159 4.20 -12.51 -15.53
C ASN A 159 3.85 -11.20 -16.26
N HIS A 160 3.45 -10.18 -15.50
CA HIS A 160 3.10 -8.87 -16.02
C HIS A 160 3.48 -7.79 -15.00
N LYS A 161 4.06 -6.68 -15.45
CA LYS A 161 4.31 -5.51 -14.58
C LYS A 161 2.99 -4.83 -14.24
N ILE A 162 2.63 -4.76 -12.96
CA ILE A 162 1.34 -4.20 -12.51
C ILE A 162 1.47 -3.58 -11.11
N GLY A 163 0.77 -2.48 -10.89
CA GLY A 163 0.86 -1.70 -9.65
C GLY A 163 1.91 -0.59 -9.71
N ASN A 164 2.03 0.15 -8.61
CA ASN A 164 2.96 1.25 -8.45
C ASN A 164 4.39 0.75 -8.19
N VAL A 165 5.34 1.28 -8.98
CA VAL A 165 6.75 0.88 -8.97
C VAL A 165 7.43 1.00 -7.60
N MET A 166 7.06 1.98 -6.80
CA MET A 166 7.66 2.26 -5.48
C MET A 166 7.43 1.14 -4.47
N TRP A 167 6.35 0.39 -4.62
CA TRP A 167 5.84 -0.53 -3.60
C TRP A 167 5.91 -2.00 -4.07
N GLN A 168 6.62 -2.28 -5.15
CA GLN A 168 6.73 -3.61 -5.73
C GLN A 168 7.92 -4.41 -5.16
N SER A 169 7.68 -5.70 -4.93
CA SER A 169 8.73 -6.71 -4.68
C SER A 169 9.77 -6.78 -5.81
N PRO A 170 10.98 -7.35 -5.58
CA PRO A 170 11.99 -7.54 -6.62
C PRO A 170 11.48 -8.28 -7.87
N GLU A 171 10.73 -9.37 -7.69
CA GLU A 171 10.13 -10.10 -8.80
C GLU A 171 9.00 -9.30 -9.48
N GLY A 172 8.36 -8.39 -8.74
CA GLY A 172 7.41 -7.40 -9.26
C GLY A 172 8.04 -6.33 -10.14
N GLN A 173 9.22 -5.82 -9.78
CA GLN A 173 10.00 -4.89 -10.61
C GLN A 173 10.34 -5.51 -11.98
N LEU A 174 10.52 -6.83 -12.01
CA LEU A 174 10.78 -7.60 -13.22
C LEU A 174 9.50 -8.02 -13.95
N GLY A 175 8.33 -7.91 -13.30
CA GLY A 175 7.05 -8.38 -13.80
C GLY A 175 7.03 -9.89 -14.01
N ARG A 176 7.68 -10.66 -13.14
CA ARG A 176 7.86 -12.11 -13.26
C ARG A 176 7.54 -12.82 -11.97
N GLY A 177 6.85 -13.96 -12.05
CA GLY A 177 6.58 -14.81 -10.90
C GLY A 177 5.77 -14.12 -9.79
N MET A 178 4.97 -13.10 -10.09
CA MET A 178 4.27 -12.35 -9.06
C MET A 178 3.10 -13.16 -8.46
N GLY A 179 2.93 -13.09 -7.14
CA GLY A 179 1.90 -13.84 -6.42
C GLY A 179 1.60 -13.25 -5.04
N LYS A 180 1.00 -14.05 -4.14
CA LYS A 180 0.70 -13.64 -2.76
C LYS A 180 1.95 -13.17 -2.00
N HIS A 181 3.08 -13.83 -2.21
CA HIS A 181 4.37 -13.45 -1.60
C HIS A 181 4.87 -12.07 -2.07
N SER A 182 4.52 -11.66 -3.29
CA SER A 182 4.86 -10.33 -3.82
C SER A 182 4.05 -9.25 -3.10
N GLU A 183 2.77 -9.51 -2.85
CA GLU A 183 1.90 -8.62 -2.07
C GLU A 183 2.31 -8.53 -0.59
N VAL A 184 2.80 -9.64 0.00
CA VAL A 184 3.41 -9.63 1.34
C VAL A 184 4.60 -8.68 1.40
N PHE A 185 5.47 -8.70 0.39
CA PHE A 185 6.61 -7.78 0.32
C PHE A 185 6.15 -6.32 0.21
N SER A 186 5.18 -6.03 -0.66
CA SER A 186 4.57 -4.69 -0.76
C SER A 186 4.00 -4.21 0.57
N PHE A 187 3.35 -5.10 1.31
CA PHE A 187 2.87 -4.80 2.66
C PHE A 187 4.02 -4.56 3.66
N GLY A 188 5.14 -5.26 3.52
CA GLY A 188 6.39 -4.99 4.25
C GLY A 188 6.91 -3.58 4.03
N LEU A 189 6.96 -3.13 2.76
CA LEU A 189 7.35 -1.75 2.43
C LEU A 189 6.37 -0.72 3.00
N LEU A 190 5.06 -1.00 2.96
CA LEU A 190 4.04 -0.15 3.57
C LEU A 190 4.24 -0.06 5.10
N CYS A 191 4.52 -1.17 5.78
CA CYS A 191 4.84 -1.17 7.21
C CYS A 191 6.04 -0.28 7.51
N LEU A 192 7.12 -0.40 6.72
CA LEU A 192 8.31 0.44 6.88
C LEU A 192 7.95 1.93 6.80
N PHE A 193 7.29 2.34 5.72
CA PHE A 193 6.87 3.73 5.53
C PHE A 193 5.95 4.22 6.66
N VAL A 194 4.96 3.42 7.06
CA VAL A 194 4.00 3.83 8.09
C VAL A 194 4.67 3.97 9.46
N LEU A 195 5.74 3.25 9.75
CA LEU A 195 6.45 3.37 11.02
C LEU A 195 7.45 4.52 11.00
N THR A 196 8.23 4.67 9.93
CA THR A 196 9.31 5.67 9.84
C THR A 196 8.82 7.03 9.36
N GLY A 197 7.75 7.07 8.58
CA GLY A 197 7.31 8.25 7.83
C GLY A 197 8.17 8.60 6.63
N VAL A 198 9.12 7.72 6.25
CA VAL A 198 10.10 7.97 5.19
C VAL A 198 9.87 7.05 4.01
N GLU A 199 9.81 7.61 2.81
CA GLU A 199 9.82 6.84 1.56
C GLU A 199 11.25 6.35 1.25
N SER A 200 11.75 5.36 2.01
CA SER A 200 13.16 4.91 1.98
C SER A 200 13.69 4.50 0.61
N PHE A 201 12.80 4.16 -0.33
CA PHE A 201 13.15 3.70 -1.67
C PHE A 201 12.81 4.69 -2.78
N HIS A 202 12.38 5.92 -2.44
CA HIS A 202 12.03 6.95 -3.41
C HIS A 202 13.25 7.33 -4.26
N PRO A 203 13.21 7.13 -5.60
CA PRO A 203 14.22 7.69 -6.47
C PRO A 203 13.92 9.17 -6.70
N ASP A 204 14.95 9.97 -6.94
CA ASP A 204 14.72 11.29 -7.52
C ASP A 204 14.21 11.14 -8.96
N PHE A 205 12.88 11.17 -9.11
CA PHE A 205 12.23 11.01 -10.40
C PHE A 205 12.56 12.13 -11.40
N GLU A 206 13.02 13.29 -10.94
CA GLU A 206 13.40 14.39 -11.84
C GLU A 206 14.77 14.17 -12.48
N SER A 207 15.67 13.48 -11.79
CA SER A 207 17.05 13.26 -12.23
C SER A 207 17.38 11.82 -12.64
N ILE A 208 16.41 10.90 -12.57
CA ILE A 208 16.64 9.48 -12.84
C ILE A 208 17.03 9.22 -14.31
N PRO A 209 18.23 8.66 -14.58
CA PRO A 209 18.73 8.46 -15.95
C PRO A 209 18.22 7.16 -16.60
N ILE A 210 17.63 6.26 -15.81
CA ILE A 210 17.20 4.93 -16.21
C ILE A 210 15.75 4.67 -15.76
N GLU A 211 15.19 3.52 -16.12
CA GLU A 211 13.84 3.17 -15.70
C GLU A 211 13.73 3.08 -14.17
N PRO A 212 12.69 3.67 -13.54
CA PRO A 212 12.49 3.64 -12.09
C PRO A 212 12.55 2.25 -11.48
N GLU A 213 12.04 1.23 -12.18
CA GLU A 213 12.06 -0.16 -11.71
C GLU A 213 13.49 -0.64 -11.44
N ARG A 214 14.47 -0.20 -12.23
CA ARG A 214 15.87 -0.60 -12.09
C ARG A 214 16.52 0.03 -10.87
N VAL A 215 16.25 1.32 -10.63
CA VAL A 215 16.79 2.03 -9.46
C VAL A 215 16.18 1.46 -8.18
N ILE A 216 14.86 1.23 -8.17
CA ILE A 216 14.19 0.66 -7.02
C ILE A 216 14.65 -0.79 -6.80
N LEU A 217 14.77 -1.60 -7.85
CA LEU A 217 15.30 -2.97 -7.74
C LEU A 217 16.72 -2.97 -7.14
N HIS A 218 17.60 -2.07 -7.58
CA HIS A 218 18.93 -1.91 -6.99
C HIS A 218 18.82 -1.62 -5.49
N LYS A 219 18.05 -0.60 -5.10
CA LYS A 219 17.86 -0.27 -3.68
C LYS A 219 17.31 -1.47 -2.89
N LEU A 220 16.28 -2.18 -3.38
CA LEU A 220 15.73 -3.35 -2.69
C LEU A 220 16.78 -4.45 -2.48
N LEU A 221 17.60 -4.75 -3.49
CA LEU A 221 18.67 -5.75 -3.39
C LEU A 221 19.77 -5.32 -2.41
N SER A 222 20.11 -4.03 -2.37
CA SER A 222 21.11 -3.50 -1.43
C SER A 222 20.66 -3.61 0.04
N ASN A 223 19.35 -3.60 0.32
CA ASN A 223 18.79 -3.53 1.70
C ASN A 223 18.31 -4.85 2.25
N PHE A 224 17.89 -5.76 1.37
CA PHE A 224 17.33 -7.03 1.81
C PHE A 224 18.20 -8.21 1.34
N GLY A 225 19.38 -7.89 0.79
CA GLY A 225 20.42 -8.82 0.40
C GLY A 225 20.85 -9.76 1.53
N PRO A 226 21.55 -10.86 1.20
CA PRO A 226 22.12 -11.15 -0.12
C PRO A 226 21.13 -11.72 -1.13
N LEU A 227 21.45 -11.60 -2.43
CA LEU A 227 20.65 -12.19 -3.52
C LEU A 227 20.61 -13.72 -3.41
N PRO A 228 19.44 -14.36 -3.18
CA PRO A 228 19.36 -15.81 -3.07
C PRO A 228 19.14 -16.49 -4.43
N ASP A 229 19.71 -17.69 -4.59
CA ASP A 229 19.47 -18.57 -5.75
C ASP A 229 17.98 -18.85 -5.99
N ALA A 230 17.19 -18.86 -4.92
CA ALA A 230 15.74 -19.07 -4.99
C ALA A 230 15.05 -17.97 -5.81
N LEU A 231 15.44 -16.69 -5.64
CA LEU A 231 14.88 -15.58 -6.42
C LEU A 231 15.26 -15.69 -7.91
N LEU A 232 16.51 -16.09 -8.20
CA LEU A 232 16.98 -16.32 -9.57
C LEU A 232 16.17 -17.40 -10.29
N LYS A 233 15.84 -18.50 -9.59
CA LYS A 233 14.99 -19.57 -10.12
C LYS A 233 13.53 -19.13 -10.26
N HIS A 234 13.06 -18.28 -9.35
CA HIS A 234 11.67 -17.85 -9.27
C HIS A 234 11.24 -16.93 -10.42
N VAL A 235 12.10 -16.03 -10.87
CA VAL A 235 11.77 -15.08 -11.95
C VAL A 235 11.72 -15.71 -13.35
N ASP A 236 11.99 -17.03 -13.45
CA ASP A 236 11.82 -17.92 -14.61
C ASP A 236 12.03 -17.24 -15.98
N GLY A 237 13.22 -16.70 -16.16
CA GLY A 237 13.62 -16.02 -17.39
C GLY A 237 15.10 -15.69 -17.42
N GLU A 238 15.82 -16.14 -18.45
CA GLU A 238 17.27 -15.98 -18.61
C GLU A 238 17.70 -14.52 -18.44
N LYS A 239 17.04 -13.59 -19.14
CA LYS A 239 17.32 -12.15 -19.05
C LYS A 239 17.08 -11.55 -17.66
N ALA A 240 16.03 -12.01 -16.96
CA ALA A 240 15.69 -11.50 -15.63
C ALA A 240 16.71 -11.99 -14.58
N GLY A 241 17.10 -13.27 -14.67
CA GLY A 241 18.14 -13.84 -13.81
C GLY A 241 19.52 -13.22 -14.05
N GLU A 242 19.89 -12.95 -15.31
CA GLU A 242 21.13 -12.22 -15.63
C GLU A 242 21.13 -10.81 -15.05
N LEU A 243 20.03 -10.07 -15.21
CA LEU A 243 19.89 -8.72 -14.66
C LEU A 243 20.07 -8.69 -13.14
N LEU A 244 19.45 -9.62 -12.41
CA LEU A 244 19.61 -9.74 -10.95
C LEU A 244 21.08 -10.01 -10.58
N LYS A 245 21.75 -10.94 -11.28
CA LYS A 245 23.16 -11.25 -11.03
C LYS A 245 24.06 -10.05 -11.29
N ASP A 246 23.80 -9.29 -12.35
CA ASP A 246 24.61 -8.13 -12.70
C ASP A 246 24.41 -6.98 -11.70
N PHE A 247 23.18 -6.73 -11.25
CA PHE A 247 22.94 -5.80 -10.12
C PHE A 247 23.67 -6.25 -8.86
N TRP A 248 23.57 -7.54 -8.50
CA TRP A 248 24.21 -8.05 -7.29
C TRP A 248 25.73 -7.93 -7.34
N LYS A 249 26.37 -8.25 -8.47
CA LYS A 249 27.82 -8.03 -8.66
C LYS A 249 28.22 -6.56 -8.52
N THR A 250 27.38 -5.62 -8.95
CA THR A 250 27.63 -4.19 -8.77
C THR A 250 27.56 -3.83 -7.30
N ILE A 251 26.52 -4.28 -6.60
CA ILE A 251 26.33 -4.05 -5.16
C ILE A 251 27.49 -4.65 -4.33
N GLU A 252 27.97 -5.85 -4.68
CA GLU A 252 29.10 -6.49 -3.97
C GLU A 252 30.44 -5.77 -4.18
N LYS A 253 30.59 -5.03 -5.29
CA LYS A 253 31.81 -4.26 -5.61
C LYS A 253 31.76 -2.84 -5.10
N ASP A 254 30.58 -2.38 -4.67
CA ASP A 254 30.37 -1.05 -4.15
C ASP A 254 30.81 -1.02 -2.68
N GLU A 255 32.12 -0.80 -2.44
CA GLU A 255 32.69 -0.69 -1.09
C GLU A 255 32.15 0.54 -0.34
N GLU A 256 31.73 1.58 -1.08
CA GLU A 256 31.04 2.76 -0.57
C GLU A 256 29.54 2.62 -0.87
N ARG A 257 28.84 1.75 -0.13
CA ARG A 257 27.36 1.66 -0.16
C ARG A 257 26.76 3.06 -0.38
N ALA A 258 26.30 3.30 -1.62
CA ALA A 258 25.99 4.60 -2.21
C ALA A 258 25.91 5.81 -1.26
N GLU A 259 26.75 6.81 -1.49
CA GLU A 259 26.68 8.13 -0.84
C GLU A 259 25.22 8.61 -0.73
N GLY A 260 24.73 8.80 0.51
CA GLY A 260 23.39 9.32 0.81
C GLY A 260 22.28 8.28 0.95
N TYR A 261 22.59 6.98 0.91
CA TYR A 261 21.62 5.91 1.11
C TYR A 261 21.87 5.14 2.42
N GLU A 262 20.94 5.21 3.37
CA GLU A 262 20.98 4.40 4.60
C GLU A 262 20.31 3.04 4.34
N PRO A 263 21.05 1.93 4.39
CA PRO A 263 20.49 0.59 4.38
C PRO A 263 19.47 0.41 5.50
N PHE A 264 18.50 -0.48 5.28
CA PHE A 264 17.46 -0.80 6.26
C PHE A 264 18.06 -1.25 7.60
N GLU A 265 19.18 -1.98 7.58
CA GLU A 265 19.90 -2.40 8.79
C GLU A 265 20.63 -1.25 9.54
N GLN A 266 20.67 -0.05 8.96
CA GLN A 266 21.24 1.14 9.59
C GLN A 266 20.16 2.09 10.11
N LEU A 267 18.87 1.86 9.80
CA LEU A 267 17.78 2.60 10.41
C LEU A 267 17.67 2.16 11.87
N THR A 268 18.04 3.03 12.80
CA THR A 268 18.01 2.69 14.22
C THR A 268 16.75 3.23 14.90
N GLU A 269 16.35 2.60 16.01
CA GLU A 269 15.28 3.10 16.87
C GLU A 269 15.57 4.52 17.41
N ALA A 270 16.84 4.94 17.46
CA ALA A 270 17.21 6.29 17.84
C ALA A 270 16.77 7.34 16.80
N ASP A 271 16.83 7.00 15.52
CA ASP A 271 16.42 7.86 14.41
C ASP A 271 14.92 7.71 14.10
N TYR A 272 14.39 6.50 14.30
CA TYR A 272 13.01 6.13 14.04
C TYR A 272 12.40 5.39 15.24
N PRO A 273 11.86 6.11 16.25
CA PRO A 273 11.38 5.52 17.51
C PRO A 273 10.26 4.46 17.36
N ASN A 274 9.56 4.45 16.22
CA ASN A 274 8.50 3.49 15.94
C ASN A 274 9.01 2.17 15.31
N LEU A 275 10.29 2.11 14.96
CA LEU A 275 10.97 0.98 14.31
C LEU A 275 11.87 0.27 15.35
N ASN A 276 11.23 -0.42 16.30
CA ASN A 276 11.94 -1.24 17.29
C ASN A 276 12.28 -2.64 16.76
N GLU A 277 13.04 -3.42 17.52
CA GLU A 277 13.49 -4.78 17.13
C GLU A 277 12.34 -5.71 16.69
N ASP A 278 11.17 -5.61 17.32
CA ASP A 278 10.00 -6.40 16.95
C ASP A 278 9.43 -5.99 15.58
N ALA A 279 9.38 -4.69 15.30
CA ALA A 279 8.95 -4.14 14.04
C ALA A 279 9.92 -4.53 12.90
N GLU A 280 11.23 -4.39 13.14
CA GLU A 280 12.29 -4.77 12.21
C GLU A 280 12.20 -6.25 11.85
N ARG A 281 12.07 -7.13 12.86
CA ARG A 281 11.88 -8.57 12.65
C ARG A 281 10.68 -8.82 11.75
N LEU A 282 9.54 -8.18 12.01
CA LEU A 282 8.32 -8.39 11.24
C LEU A 282 8.49 -7.92 9.79
N ILE A 283 9.14 -6.77 9.57
CA ILE A 283 9.45 -6.27 8.22
C ILE A 283 10.35 -7.24 7.47
N HIS A 284 11.46 -7.70 8.07
CA HIS A 284 12.36 -8.67 7.45
C HIS A 284 11.69 -9.99 7.08
N ARG A 285 10.72 -10.46 7.88
CA ARG A 285 9.92 -11.66 7.53
C ARG A 285 9.10 -11.47 6.25
N MET A 286 8.68 -10.25 5.95
CA MET A 286 7.90 -9.90 4.76
C MET A 286 8.76 -9.50 3.56
N THR A 287 9.91 -8.88 3.80
CA THR A 287 10.82 -8.37 2.76
C THR A 287 11.97 -9.32 2.42
N ASN A 288 11.89 -10.59 2.82
CA ASN A 288 12.89 -11.58 2.45
C ASN A 288 13.02 -11.70 0.92
N LEU A 289 14.23 -11.64 0.37
CA LEU A 289 14.43 -11.74 -1.09
C LEU A 289 14.06 -13.11 -1.66
N ASP A 290 14.05 -14.18 -0.85
CA ASP A 290 13.54 -15.50 -1.25
C ASP A 290 12.00 -15.50 -1.15
N PRO A 291 11.26 -15.52 -2.28
CA PRO A 291 9.80 -15.45 -2.25
C PRO A 291 9.15 -16.61 -1.49
N GLY A 292 9.81 -17.78 -1.45
CA GLY A 292 9.33 -18.97 -0.75
C GLY A 292 9.53 -18.93 0.77
N LYS A 293 10.34 -18.00 1.29
CA LYS A 293 10.56 -17.80 2.73
C LYS A 293 9.72 -16.69 3.35
N ARG A 294 9.02 -15.90 2.53
CA ARG A 294 8.10 -14.87 3.04
C ARG A 294 6.91 -15.54 3.71
N ALA A 295 6.59 -15.11 4.93
CA ALA A 295 5.45 -15.64 5.66
C ALA A 295 4.13 -15.27 4.97
N GLU A 296 3.10 -16.10 5.12
CA GLU A 296 1.80 -15.77 4.57
C GLU A 296 1.13 -14.66 5.41
N MET A 297 0.19 -13.93 4.79
CA MET A 297 -0.58 -12.91 5.52
C MET A 297 -1.28 -13.49 6.76
N VAL A 298 -1.70 -14.76 6.75
CA VAL A 298 -2.30 -15.38 7.94
C VAL A 298 -1.32 -15.44 9.12
N ASP A 299 -0.06 -15.79 8.88
CA ASP A 299 0.98 -15.88 9.90
C ASP A 299 1.45 -14.50 10.34
N ILE A 300 1.60 -13.58 9.38
CA ILE A 300 1.94 -12.18 9.63
C ILE A 300 0.89 -11.52 10.52
N MET A 301 -0.39 -11.86 10.37
CA MET A 301 -1.47 -11.33 11.19
C MET A 301 -1.52 -11.91 12.61
N THR A 302 -0.74 -12.95 12.90
CA THR A 302 -0.61 -13.57 14.23
C THR A 302 0.70 -13.21 14.95
N ASP A 303 1.54 -12.35 14.37
CA ASP A 303 2.82 -11.96 14.97
C ASP A 303 2.60 -11.20 16.30
N PRO A 304 3.37 -11.50 17.37
CA PRO A 304 3.28 -10.82 18.66
C PRO A 304 3.49 -9.31 18.62
N TYR A 305 4.17 -8.77 17.60
CA TYR A 305 4.26 -7.31 17.42
C TYR A 305 2.86 -6.66 17.31
N ARG A 306 1.85 -7.43 16.91
CA ARG A 306 0.46 -6.97 16.83
C ARG A 306 -0.29 -7.05 18.17
N ASP A 307 0.30 -7.63 19.20
CA ASP A 307 -0.25 -7.65 20.56
C ASP A 307 -0.34 -6.21 21.11
N GLY A 308 -1.28 -5.98 22.02
CA GLY A 308 -1.59 -4.65 22.55
C GLY A 308 -2.40 -3.74 21.61
N VAL A 309 -2.48 -4.06 20.31
CA VAL A 309 -3.46 -3.44 19.40
C VAL A 309 -4.80 -4.08 19.71
N GLY A 310 -5.62 -3.41 20.53
CA GLY A 310 -6.79 -3.96 21.21
C GLY A 310 -7.62 -4.98 20.41
N SER A 311 -8.28 -5.90 21.12
CA SER A 311 -9.30 -6.81 20.58
C SER A 311 -10.47 -6.09 19.90
N LYS A 312 -10.51 -4.76 20.03
CA LYS A 312 -11.39 -3.80 19.35
C LYS A 312 -10.94 -3.38 17.93
N GLY A 313 -9.93 -4.04 17.33
CA GLY A 313 -9.62 -3.99 15.88
C GLY A 313 -10.72 -4.56 14.97
N ILE A 314 -11.95 -4.24 15.31
CA ILE A 314 -13.22 -4.41 14.62
C ILE A 314 -13.90 -3.08 14.94
N PHE A 315 -13.70 -2.02 14.15
CA PHE A 315 -14.23 -0.71 14.58
C PHE A 315 -15.77 -0.73 14.81
N GLY A 316 -16.21 -0.88 16.04
CA GLY A 316 -17.61 -0.70 16.45
C GLY A 316 -17.85 0.67 17.05
N THR A 317 -16.76 1.39 17.38
CA THR A 317 -16.71 2.68 18.08
C THR A 317 -15.42 3.40 17.69
N GLU A 318 -15.42 4.74 17.75
CA GLU A 318 -14.24 5.60 17.58
C GLU A 318 -13.10 5.17 18.52
N GLU A 319 -11.86 5.12 18.02
CA GLU A 319 -10.67 4.82 18.82
C GLU A 319 -9.76 6.04 18.88
N CYS A 320 -9.56 6.58 20.09
CA CYS A 320 -8.67 7.70 20.35
C CYS A 320 -7.36 7.21 20.99
N PHE A 321 -6.25 7.71 20.48
CA PHE A 321 -4.91 7.29 20.87
C PHE A 321 -4.19 8.40 21.62
N GLU A 322 -3.38 8.02 22.59
CA GLU A 322 -2.46 8.92 23.29
C GLU A 322 -1.12 8.93 22.56
N ASP A 323 -0.44 10.07 22.59
CA ASP A 323 0.97 10.11 22.19
C ASP A 323 1.78 9.35 23.24
N ASP A 324 2.20 8.14 22.90
CA ASP A 324 3.25 7.43 23.63
C ASP A 324 4.60 8.10 23.31
N ALA A 325 4.74 9.39 23.66
CA ALA A 325 6.03 10.07 23.65
C ALA A 325 6.75 9.73 24.95
N ASN A 326 7.55 8.67 24.91
CA ASN A 326 8.66 8.43 25.85
C ASN A 326 9.93 8.20 25.06
#